data_AF-A0A3D4N123-F1
#
_entry.id   AF-A0A3D4N123-F1
#
_cell.length_a   1.000
_cell.length_b   1.000
_cell.length_c   1.000
_cell.angle_alpha   90.00
_cell.angle_beta   90.00
_cell.angle_gamma   90.00
#
_symmetry.space_group_name_H-M   'P 1'
#
loop_
_entity.id
_entity.type
_entity.pdbx_description
1 polymer ?
#
loop_
_entity_poly.entity_id
_entity_poly.type
_entity_poly.pdbx_seq_one_letter_code
_entity_poly.pdbx_strand_id
1 'polypeptide(L)'
;MRPGRKLLHSAVLLSAVLLILVAGCSRDEFSVTKVSMIPMVVATHGDHVRSTLSEGFMLAISAGPLASEDQYQVSVKSPGGSYSWEFFAQPMDVGGALLLGKSDLLYPPDIPLESGNWRVEVFLSDGRRFEEALQFVRSEDLFAPVSMEIASMRPAEWATDGNGHQVLYGVDPDSGENWTYAFYDSAGILLHTLESPLMEISDGKFSDIGIQEKTASIIASRFDANLGLFYVVRTLFIT
;
A
#
# COMPACT_ATOMS: atom_id res chain seq x y z
N MET A 1 11.97 -61.23 -37.84
CA MET A 1 11.70 -59.98 -37.10
C MET A 1 12.12 -60.18 -35.65
N ARG A 2 13.12 -59.45 -35.14
CA ARG A 2 13.67 -59.66 -33.79
C ARG A 2 12.85 -58.89 -32.73
N PRO A 3 12.19 -59.56 -31.77
CA PRO A 3 11.27 -58.92 -30.81
C PRO A 3 11.95 -58.01 -29.77
N GLY A 4 13.28 -58.06 -29.63
CA GLY A 4 14.01 -57.27 -28.61
C GLY A 4 14.18 -55.77 -28.91
N ARG A 5 13.94 -55.29 -30.14
CA ARG A 5 14.20 -53.88 -30.50
C ARG A 5 13.16 -52.91 -29.97
N LYS A 6 11.92 -53.34 -29.73
CA LYS A 6 10.82 -52.47 -29.26
C LYS A 6 10.91 -52.14 -27.77
N LEU A 7 11.31 -53.11 -26.94
CA LEU A 7 11.48 -52.92 -25.49
C LEU A 7 12.60 -51.93 -25.15
N LEU A 8 13.71 -51.96 -25.91
CA LEU A 8 14.82 -51.04 -25.69
C LEU A 8 14.45 -49.58 -26.03
N HIS A 9 13.66 -49.36 -27.08
CA HIS A 9 13.21 -48.00 -27.45
C HIS A 9 12.23 -47.43 -26.42
N SER A 10 11.29 -48.23 -25.89
CA SER A 10 10.39 -47.78 -24.83
C SER A 10 11.12 -47.45 -23.54
N ALA A 11 12.13 -48.25 -23.14
CA ALA A 11 12.90 -47.97 -21.92
C ALA A 11 13.74 -46.69 -22.04
N VAL A 12 14.34 -46.43 -23.20
CA VAL A 12 15.10 -45.19 -23.46
C VAL A 12 14.18 -43.97 -23.48
N LEU A 13 13.00 -44.07 -24.09
CA LEU A 13 12.04 -42.96 -24.12
C LEU A 13 11.49 -42.63 -22.72
N LEU A 14 11.17 -43.66 -21.92
CA LEU A 14 10.70 -43.48 -20.55
C LEU A 14 11.78 -42.85 -19.67
N SER A 15 13.04 -43.28 -19.82
CA SER A 15 14.18 -42.72 -19.09
C SER A 15 14.45 -41.26 -19.49
N ALA A 16 14.34 -40.94 -20.77
CA ALA A 16 14.47 -39.56 -21.26
C ALA A 16 13.35 -38.65 -20.73
N VAL A 17 12.11 -39.13 -20.70
CA VAL A 17 10.97 -38.40 -20.10
C VAL A 17 11.18 -38.21 -18.59
N LEU A 18 11.65 -39.23 -17.88
CA LEU A 18 11.95 -39.14 -16.45
C LEU A 18 13.07 -38.13 -16.17
N LEU A 19 14.13 -38.14 -16.98
CA LEU A 19 15.24 -37.18 -16.88
C LEU A 19 14.79 -35.75 -17.18
N ILE A 20 13.89 -35.54 -18.14
CA ILE A 20 13.29 -34.22 -18.43
C ILE A 20 12.40 -33.77 -17.26
N LEU A 21 11.61 -34.68 -16.67
CA LEU A 21 10.78 -34.38 -15.50
C LEU A 21 11.62 -34.03 -14.26
N VAL A 22 12.76 -34.69 -14.07
CA VAL A 22 13.66 -34.46 -12.92
C VAL A 22 14.55 -33.23 -13.14
N ALA A 23 15.03 -32.99 -14.36
CA ALA A 23 15.87 -31.83 -14.69
C ALA A 23 15.08 -30.53 -14.89
N GLY A 24 13.77 -30.60 -15.18
CA GLY A 24 12.91 -29.44 -15.38
C GLY A 24 12.40 -28.76 -14.10
N CYS A 25 12.83 -29.21 -12.92
CA CYS A 25 12.30 -28.74 -11.63
C CYS A 25 13.34 -28.04 -10.74
N SER A 26 14.29 -27.28 -11.29
CA SER A 26 14.97 -26.26 -10.45
C SER A 26 14.04 -25.06 -10.32
N ARG A 27 13.24 -25.03 -9.26
CA ARG A 27 12.46 -23.85 -8.91
C ARG A 27 13.34 -22.89 -8.14
N ASP A 28 13.27 -21.61 -8.46
CA ASP A 28 13.93 -20.60 -7.67
C ASP A 28 13.38 -20.62 -6.24
N GLU A 29 14.31 -20.61 -5.28
CA GLU A 29 14.01 -20.53 -3.86
C GLU A 29 13.35 -19.18 -3.61
N PHE A 30 12.15 -19.16 -3.03
CA PHE A 30 11.45 -17.94 -2.66
C PHE A 30 11.20 -17.95 -1.16
N SER A 31 11.34 -16.79 -0.52
CA SER A 31 11.02 -16.62 0.90
C SER A 31 10.47 -15.21 1.17
N VAL A 32 9.58 -15.11 2.16
CA VAL A 32 9.24 -13.84 2.78
C VAL A 32 10.20 -13.66 3.95
N THR A 33 11.05 -12.64 3.90
CA THR A 33 12.13 -12.46 4.88
C THR A 33 11.71 -11.54 6.02
N LYS A 34 10.86 -10.55 5.73
CA LYS A 34 10.38 -9.59 6.72
C LYS A 34 9.05 -9.00 6.30
N VAL A 35 8.12 -8.93 7.23
CA VAL A 35 6.90 -8.13 7.11
C VAL A 35 6.98 -6.98 8.10
N SER A 36 6.58 -5.78 7.67
CA SER A 36 6.49 -4.59 8.51
C SER A 36 5.12 -3.96 8.34
N MET A 37 4.46 -3.72 9.46
CA MET A 37 3.20 -2.98 9.53
C MET A 37 3.45 -1.68 10.27
N ILE A 38 3.21 -0.56 9.61
CA ILE A 38 3.33 0.77 10.19
C ILE A 38 1.91 1.30 10.41
N PRO A 39 1.46 1.51 11.65
CA PRO A 39 0.11 1.97 11.93
C PRO A 39 -0.14 3.36 11.33
N MET A 40 -1.41 3.64 11.05
CA MET A 40 -1.88 4.95 10.63
C MET A 40 -3.23 5.27 11.24
N VAL A 41 -3.49 6.55 11.42
CA VAL A 41 -4.85 7.09 11.64
C VAL A 41 -5.20 7.96 10.45
N VAL A 42 -6.44 7.81 9.98
CA VAL A 42 -6.93 8.45 8.76
C VAL A 42 -8.18 9.25 9.04
N ALA A 43 -8.15 10.56 8.80
CA ALA A 43 -9.35 11.36 8.65
C ALA A 43 -9.75 11.42 7.18
N THR A 44 -10.98 11.02 6.86
CA THR A 44 -11.52 11.14 5.50
C THR A 44 -12.61 12.19 5.48
N HIS A 45 -12.46 13.18 4.62
CA HIS A 45 -13.40 14.27 4.38
C HIS A 45 -13.94 14.17 2.95
N GLY A 46 -15.22 14.44 2.76
CA GLY A 46 -15.82 14.60 1.44
C GLY A 46 -16.90 15.67 1.46
N ASP A 47 -17.12 16.34 0.33
CA ASP A 47 -18.02 17.51 0.19
C ASP A 47 -19.43 17.31 0.78
N HIS A 48 -19.93 16.07 0.83
CA HIS A 48 -21.27 15.74 1.33
C HIS A 48 -21.30 14.55 2.30
N VAL A 49 -20.14 14.09 2.74
CA VAL A 49 -20.03 12.96 3.67
C VAL A 49 -19.51 13.50 5.00
N ARG A 50 -20.08 13.03 6.11
CA ARG A 50 -19.51 13.33 7.42
C ARG A 50 -18.07 12.86 7.46
N SER A 51 -17.18 13.69 7.98
CA SER A 51 -15.80 13.30 8.23
C SER A 51 -15.79 12.00 9.05
N THR A 52 -15.02 11.02 8.60
CA THR A 52 -14.86 9.73 9.30
C THR A 52 -13.44 9.54 9.75
N LEU A 53 -13.26 8.85 10.88
CA LEU A 53 -11.95 8.41 11.36
C LEU A 53 -11.82 6.92 11.13
N SER A 54 -10.65 6.49 10.67
CA SER A 54 -10.31 5.08 10.51
C SER A 54 -8.90 4.84 11.00
N GLU A 55 -8.67 3.66 11.56
CA GLU A 55 -7.32 3.18 11.84
C GLU A 55 -6.91 2.18 10.76
N GLY A 56 -5.61 2.04 10.52
CA GLY A 56 -5.11 1.14 9.50
C GLY A 56 -3.60 0.98 9.57
N PHE A 57 -3.02 0.40 8.53
CA PHE A 57 -1.57 0.27 8.45
C PHE A 57 -1.06 0.27 7.01
N MET A 58 0.16 0.77 6.86
CA MET A 58 0.96 0.55 5.68
C MET A 58 1.68 -0.78 5.84
N LEU A 59 1.63 -1.60 4.81
CA LEU A 59 2.32 -2.87 4.74
C LEU A 59 3.53 -2.75 3.84
N ALA A 60 4.67 -3.24 4.32
CA ALA A 60 5.85 -3.49 3.52
C ALA A 60 6.32 -4.93 3.75
N ILE A 61 6.57 -5.66 2.67
CA ILE A 61 6.99 -7.05 2.66
C ILE A 61 8.32 -7.11 1.91
N SER A 62 9.38 -7.46 2.62
CA SER A 62 10.61 -7.93 2.02
C SER A 62 10.46 -9.42 1.73
N ALA A 63 10.58 -9.76 0.46
CA ALA A 63 10.54 -11.12 -0.03
C ALA A 63 11.54 -11.24 -1.18
N GLY A 64 11.92 -12.45 -1.55
CA GLY A 64 12.88 -12.62 -2.62
C GLY A 64 13.01 -14.05 -3.11
N PRO A 65 13.38 -14.24 -4.40
CA PRO A 65 13.63 -13.18 -5.38
C PRO A 65 12.32 -12.54 -5.88
N LEU A 66 12.34 -11.21 -6.07
CA LEU A 66 11.27 -10.43 -6.68
C LEU A 66 11.74 -9.91 -8.04
N ALA A 67 10.84 -9.90 -9.03
CA ALA A 67 11.07 -9.28 -10.33
C ALA A 67 10.17 -8.06 -10.50
N SER A 68 10.71 -6.94 -10.97
CA SER A 68 10.00 -5.65 -11.06
C SER A 68 8.73 -5.68 -11.92
N GLU A 69 8.69 -6.57 -12.90
CA GLU A 69 7.61 -6.77 -13.85
C GLU A 69 6.55 -7.76 -13.38
N ASP A 70 6.84 -8.53 -12.33
CA ASP A 70 5.93 -9.53 -11.79
C ASP A 70 4.87 -8.90 -10.89
N GLN A 71 3.74 -9.60 -10.80
CA GLN A 71 2.65 -9.25 -9.91
C GLN A 71 2.41 -10.39 -8.92
N TYR A 72 2.30 -10.02 -7.64
CA TYR A 72 2.16 -10.96 -6.54
C TYR A 72 0.81 -10.73 -5.87
N GLN A 73 0.05 -11.81 -5.64
CA GLN A 73 -1.16 -11.70 -4.84
C GLN A 73 -0.77 -11.76 -3.37
N VAL A 74 -1.30 -10.83 -2.58
CA VAL A 74 -1.05 -10.70 -1.15
C VAL A 74 -2.39 -10.76 -0.42
N SER A 75 -2.43 -11.52 0.67
CA SER A 75 -3.54 -11.59 1.62
C SER A 75 -3.06 -11.16 2.99
N VAL A 76 -3.80 -10.31 3.66
CA VAL A 76 -3.55 -9.89 5.05
C VAL A 76 -4.79 -10.19 5.87
N LYS A 77 -4.65 -10.86 7.00
CA LYS A 77 -5.76 -11.23 7.89
C LYS A 77 -5.54 -10.68 9.30
N SER A 78 -6.61 -10.11 9.87
CA SER A 78 -6.59 -9.62 11.24
C SER A 78 -6.50 -10.77 12.26
N PRO A 79 -6.05 -10.51 13.50
CA PRO A 79 -5.89 -11.52 14.53
C PRO A 79 -7.17 -12.31 14.84
N GLY A 80 -8.32 -11.63 14.91
CA GLY A 80 -9.63 -12.27 15.10
C GLY A 80 -10.20 -12.92 13.85
N GLY A 81 -9.60 -12.68 12.67
CA GLY A 81 -10.08 -13.16 11.38
C GLY A 81 -11.31 -12.45 10.85
N SER A 82 -11.75 -11.38 11.52
CA SER A 82 -12.93 -10.59 11.14
C SER A 82 -12.70 -9.75 9.88
N TYR A 83 -11.45 -9.37 9.62
CA TYR A 83 -11.07 -8.54 8.48
C TYR A 83 -9.96 -9.20 7.68
N SER A 84 -10.08 -9.09 6.36
CA SER A 84 -9.07 -9.56 5.41
C SER A 84 -8.97 -8.62 4.22
N TRP A 85 -7.75 -8.36 3.78
CA TRP A 85 -7.47 -7.63 2.56
C TRP A 85 -6.79 -8.57 1.58
N GLU A 86 -7.25 -8.56 0.34
CA GLU A 86 -6.61 -9.27 -0.76
C GLU A 86 -6.33 -8.26 -1.87
N PHE A 87 -5.09 -8.24 -2.35
CA PHE A 87 -4.67 -7.30 -3.38
C PHE A 87 -3.52 -7.87 -4.19
N PHE A 88 -3.30 -7.29 -5.36
CA PHE A 88 -2.11 -7.53 -6.16
C PHE A 88 -1.09 -6.42 -5.90
N ALA A 89 0.16 -6.81 -5.71
CA ALA A 89 1.30 -5.91 -5.50
C ALA A 89 2.35 -6.16 -6.58
N GLN A 90 2.82 -5.07 -7.18
CA GLN A 90 4.03 -5.08 -8.00
C GLN A 90 5.21 -4.65 -7.11
N PRO A 91 6.40 -5.24 -7.28
CA PRO A 91 7.56 -4.82 -6.51
C PRO A 91 7.92 -3.35 -6.74
N MET A 92 8.17 -2.64 -5.66
CA MET A 92 8.66 -1.26 -5.66
C MET A 92 10.09 -1.23 -5.16
N ASP A 93 10.94 -0.44 -5.82
CA ASP A 93 12.30 -0.16 -5.35
C ASP A 93 12.24 0.91 -4.25
N VAL A 94 12.68 0.53 -3.06
CA VAL A 94 12.85 1.42 -1.91
C VAL A 94 14.30 1.34 -1.46
N GLY A 95 15.11 2.31 -1.87
CA GLY A 95 16.51 2.41 -1.47
C GLY A 95 17.40 1.27 -1.99
N GLY A 96 17.10 0.74 -3.17
CA GLY A 96 17.81 -0.38 -3.81
C GLY A 96 17.28 -1.76 -3.39
N ALA A 97 16.22 -1.83 -2.58
CA ALA A 97 15.56 -3.06 -2.19
C ALA A 97 14.17 -3.14 -2.81
N LEU A 98 13.86 -4.26 -3.48
CA LEU A 98 12.52 -4.54 -3.98
C LEU A 98 11.63 -5.01 -2.82
N LEU A 99 10.49 -4.36 -2.67
CA LEU A 99 9.49 -4.68 -1.65
C LEU A 99 8.11 -4.83 -2.29
N LEU A 100 7.24 -5.66 -1.70
CA LEU A 100 5.80 -5.59 -1.96
C LEU A 100 5.17 -4.70 -0.89
N GLY A 101 4.16 -3.91 -1.24
CA GLY A 101 3.52 -3.07 -0.23
C GLY A 101 2.17 -2.52 -0.63
N LYS A 102 1.48 -1.97 0.36
CA LYS A 102 0.19 -1.28 0.22
C LYS A 102 0.02 -0.29 1.37
N SER A 103 -0.51 0.90 1.10
CA SER A 103 -0.52 2.03 2.03
C SER A 103 -1.91 2.42 2.54
N ASP A 104 -2.94 1.62 2.26
CA ASP A 104 -4.34 1.95 2.49
C ASP A 104 -5.13 0.74 3.05
N LEU A 105 -4.50 -0.08 3.90
CA LEU A 105 -5.17 -1.17 4.60
C LEU A 105 -5.91 -0.61 5.81
N LEU A 106 -7.12 -0.10 5.57
CA LEU A 106 -7.94 0.58 6.56
C LEU A 106 -9.02 -0.33 7.14
N TYR A 107 -9.28 -0.17 8.43
CA TYR A 107 -10.50 -0.67 9.06
C TYR A 107 -11.69 0.19 8.64
N PRO A 108 -12.92 -0.35 8.76
CA PRO A 108 -14.10 0.49 8.68
C PRO A 108 -14.04 1.63 9.71
N PRO A 109 -14.72 2.76 9.43
CA PRO A 109 -14.74 3.88 10.34
C PRO A 109 -15.14 3.52 11.77
N ASP A 110 -14.50 4.20 12.73
CA ASP A 110 -14.75 4.07 14.17
C ASP A 110 -14.49 2.66 14.75
N ILE A 111 -13.80 1.79 14.00
CA ILE A 111 -13.36 0.48 14.48
C ILE A 111 -11.85 0.52 14.74
N PRO A 112 -11.40 0.32 15.98
CA PRO A 112 -9.97 0.32 16.31
C PRO A 112 -9.27 -0.91 15.76
N LEU A 113 -7.98 -0.78 15.46
CA LEU A 113 -7.13 -1.90 15.07
C LEU A 113 -7.05 -2.97 16.17
N GLU A 114 -7.01 -4.22 15.74
CA GLU A 114 -6.86 -5.35 16.65
C GLU A 114 -5.39 -5.55 17.05
N SER A 115 -5.16 -5.71 18.35
CA SER A 115 -3.90 -6.28 18.85
C SER A 115 -3.89 -7.80 18.64
N GLY A 116 -2.74 -8.37 18.30
CA GLY A 116 -2.59 -9.81 18.12
C GLY A 116 -1.64 -10.19 17.00
N ASN A 117 -1.69 -11.46 16.61
CA ASN A 117 -0.91 -12.01 15.50
C ASN A 117 -1.65 -11.79 14.19
N TRP A 118 -1.12 -10.89 13.37
CA TRP A 118 -1.55 -10.70 12.00
C TRP A 118 -0.88 -11.70 11.09
N ARG A 119 -1.60 -12.14 10.07
CA ARG A 119 -1.09 -13.11 9.10
C ARG A 119 -1.01 -12.46 7.73
N VAL A 120 0.15 -12.60 7.10
CA VAL A 120 0.41 -12.13 5.74
C VAL A 120 0.79 -13.31 4.87
N GLU A 121 0.07 -13.48 3.77
CA GLU A 121 0.29 -14.56 2.80
C GLU A 121 0.67 -13.94 1.45
N VAL A 122 1.76 -14.40 0.86
CA VAL A 122 2.17 -14.07 -0.52
C VAL A 122 1.99 -15.30 -1.39
N PHE A 123 1.25 -15.13 -2.49
CA PHE A 123 0.99 -16.16 -3.48
C PHE A 123 1.80 -15.85 -4.74
N LEU A 124 2.54 -16.86 -5.20
CA LEU A 124 3.27 -16.80 -6.45
C LEU A 124 2.38 -17.27 -7.62
N SER A 125 2.72 -16.84 -8.82
CA SER A 125 2.04 -17.24 -10.06
C SER A 125 2.08 -18.76 -10.31
N ASP A 126 3.06 -19.46 -9.74
CA ASP A 126 3.21 -20.91 -9.80
C ASP A 126 2.32 -21.67 -8.78
N GLY A 127 1.52 -20.96 -8.00
CA GLY A 127 0.61 -21.50 -6.99
C GLY A 127 1.24 -21.77 -5.63
N ARG A 128 2.54 -21.51 -5.43
CA ARG A 128 3.15 -21.56 -4.10
C ARG A 128 2.63 -20.43 -3.21
N ARG A 129 2.60 -20.70 -1.90
CA ARG A 129 2.15 -19.77 -0.86
C ARG A 129 3.17 -19.71 0.26
N PHE A 130 3.48 -18.49 0.68
CA PHE A 130 4.37 -18.21 1.80
C PHE A 130 3.60 -17.40 2.83
N GLU A 131 3.66 -17.82 4.09
CA GLU A 131 2.94 -17.20 5.20
C GLU A 131 3.95 -16.66 6.21
N GLU A 132 3.72 -15.44 6.67
CA GLU A 132 4.42 -14.83 7.79
C GLU A 132 3.42 -14.27 8.80
N ALA A 133 3.80 -14.34 10.07
CA ALA A 133 3.03 -13.80 11.17
C ALA A 133 3.78 -12.66 11.84
N LEU A 134 3.07 -11.58 12.18
CA LEU A 134 3.63 -10.48 12.95
C LEU A 134 2.72 -10.15 14.13
N GLN A 135 3.35 -9.91 15.28
CA GLN A 135 2.63 -9.46 16.47
C GLN A 135 2.51 -7.93 16.43
N PHE A 136 1.28 -7.43 16.53
CA PHE A 136 0.99 -6.02 16.71
C PHE A 136 0.33 -5.80 18.08
N VAL A 137 0.66 -4.69 18.74
CA VAL A 137 0.05 -4.26 19.99
C VAL A 137 -0.41 -2.83 19.82
N ARG A 138 -1.73 -2.63 19.84
CA ARG A 138 -2.35 -1.31 19.79
C ARG A 138 -2.26 -0.66 21.17
N SER A 139 -1.75 0.57 21.22
CA SER A 139 -1.68 1.38 22.43
C SER A 139 -2.80 2.42 22.43
N GLU A 140 -3.71 2.37 23.40
CA GLU A 140 -4.78 3.38 23.51
C GLU A 140 -4.19 4.77 23.79
N ASP A 141 -3.16 4.85 24.63
CA ASP A 141 -2.47 6.09 24.98
C ASP A 141 -1.78 6.73 23.76
N LEU A 142 -1.53 5.95 22.69
CA LEU A 142 -1.03 6.44 21.43
C LEU A 142 -2.17 6.86 20.49
N PHE A 143 -3.13 5.96 20.24
CA PHE A 143 -4.14 6.15 19.20
C PHE A 143 -5.19 7.19 19.57
N ALA A 144 -5.60 7.31 20.84
CA ALA A 144 -6.61 8.28 21.25
C ALA A 144 -6.18 9.74 21.01
N PRO A 145 -5.01 10.23 21.47
CA PRO A 145 -4.62 11.61 21.21
C PRO A 145 -4.36 11.88 19.72
N VAL A 146 -3.74 10.95 19.00
CA VAL A 146 -3.53 11.05 17.55
C VAL A 146 -4.87 11.17 16.81
N SER A 147 -5.86 10.36 17.19
CA SER A 147 -7.21 10.39 16.60
C SER A 147 -7.87 11.75 16.81
N MET A 148 -7.72 12.35 18.00
CA MET A 148 -8.23 13.69 18.27
C MET A 148 -7.53 14.78 17.46
N GLU A 149 -6.20 14.69 17.35
CA GLU A 149 -5.39 15.63 16.56
C GLU A 149 -5.84 15.60 15.10
N ILE A 150 -5.87 14.42 14.49
CA ILE A 150 -6.22 14.28 13.08
C ILE A 150 -7.68 14.63 12.79
N ALA A 151 -8.61 14.39 13.74
CA ALA A 151 -9.99 14.80 13.61
C ALA A 151 -10.19 16.32 13.56
N SER A 152 -9.23 17.07 14.09
CA SER A 152 -9.24 18.54 14.09
C SER A 152 -8.59 19.16 12.84
N MET A 153 -7.89 18.36 12.05
CA MET A 153 -7.28 18.80 10.80
C MET A 153 -8.34 19.16 9.76
N ARG A 154 -8.00 20.12 8.90
CA ARG A 154 -8.89 20.54 7.81
C ARG A 154 -8.63 19.69 6.56
N PRO A 155 -9.64 19.46 5.72
CA PRO A 155 -9.38 18.90 4.40
C PRO A 155 -8.53 19.85 3.56
N ALA A 156 -7.82 19.30 2.58
CA ALA A 156 -7.13 20.10 1.59
C ALA A 156 -8.15 20.80 0.68
N GLU A 157 -7.96 22.07 0.37
CA GLU A 157 -8.95 22.86 -0.38
C GLU A 157 -8.28 23.60 -1.54
N TRP A 158 -8.87 23.49 -2.72
CA TRP A 158 -8.44 24.28 -3.87
C TRP A 158 -8.99 25.70 -3.77
N ALA A 159 -8.14 26.69 -4.07
CA ALA A 159 -8.54 28.08 -4.14
C ALA A 159 -7.80 28.82 -5.26
N THR A 160 -8.11 30.11 -5.40
CA THR A 160 -7.44 31.02 -6.31
C THR A 160 -6.93 32.21 -5.54
N ASP A 161 -5.65 32.56 -5.71
CA ASP A 161 -5.05 33.72 -5.06
C ASP A 161 -5.60 35.05 -5.62
N GLY A 162 -5.19 36.17 -5.03
CA GLY A 162 -5.58 37.51 -5.49
C GLY A 162 -5.13 37.88 -6.91
N ASN A 163 -4.25 37.07 -7.52
CA ASN A 163 -3.72 37.26 -8.87
C ASN A 163 -4.35 36.29 -9.89
N GLY A 164 -5.24 35.39 -9.47
CA GLY A 164 -5.85 34.40 -10.36
C GLY A 164 -5.07 33.09 -10.48
N HIS A 165 -4.02 32.87 -9.68
CA HIS A 165 -3.26 31.62 -9.67
C HIS A 165 -3.95 30.56 -8.81
N GLN A 166 -3.91 29.31 -9.25
CA GLN A 166 -4.38 28.18 -8.45
C GLN A 166 -3.44 27.94 -7.27
N VAL A 167 -4.04 27.79 -6.09
CA VAL A 167 -3.35 27.44 -4.85
C VAL A 167 -4.08 26.30 -4.17
N LEU A 168 -3.34 25.48 -3.42
CA LEU A 168 -3.91 24.47 -2.54
C LEU A 168 -3.71 24.91 -1.10
N TYR A 169 -4.79 24.98 -0.33
CA TYR A 169 -4.71 25.05 1.13
C TYR A 169 -4.52 23.63 1.68
N GLY A 170 -3.39 23.42 2.35
CA GLY A 170 -3.00 22.17 2.99
C GLY A 170 -3.84 21.82 4.24
N VAL A 171 -3.57 20.65 4.81
CA VAL A 171 -4.44 20.03 5.85
C VAL A 171 -4.18 20.54 7.26
N ASP A 172 -3.04 21.20 7.48
CA ASP A 172 -2.62 21.69 8.79
C ASP A 172 -1.97 23.09 8.67
N PRO A 173 -2.63 24.15 9.18
CA PRO A 173 -2.09 25.50 9.19
C PRO A 173 -0.82 25.67 10.03
N ASP A 174 -0.65 24.88 11.10
CA ASP A 174 0.07 25.33 12.28
C ASP A 174 1.24 24.40 12.69
N SER A 175 1.38 23.21 12.12
CA SER A 175 2.47 22.30 12.53
C SER A 175 3.86 22.74 12.09
N GLY A 176 3.99 23.43 10.96
CA GLY A 176 5.30 23.69 10.33
C GLY A 176 6.05 22.40 9.93
N GLU A 177 5.35 21.26 9.93
CA GLU A 177 5.89 19.96 9.58
C GLU A 177 5.66 19.67 8.10
N ASN A 178 6.56 18.91 7.48
CA ASN A 178 6.43 18.56 6.08
C ASN A 178 5.35 17.49 5.89
N TRP A 179 4.35 17.81 5.07
CA TRP A 179 3.34 16.87 4.60
C TRP A 179 3.61 16.49 3.15
N THR A 180 3.44 15.20 2.84
CA THR A 180 3.41 14.71 1.45
C THR A 180 1.98 14.71 0.95
N TYR A 181 1.72 15.37 -0.17
CA TYR A 181 0.42 15.43 -0.83
C TYR A 181 0.46 14.60 -2.11
N ALA A 182 -0.41 13.59 -2.20
CA ALA A 182 -0.60 12.77 -3.39
C ALA A 182 -1.99 13.02 -4.01
N PHE A 183 -2.01 13.35 -5.29
CA PHE A 183 -3.21 13.73 -6.04
C PHE A 183 -3.63 12.56 -6.91
N TYR A 184 -4.90 12.18 -6.84
CA TYR A 184 -5.45 11.05 -7.60
C TYR A 184 -6.67 11.47 -8.41
N ASP A 185 -6.81 10.87 -9.59
CA ASP A 185 -8.04 10.99 -10.38
C ASP A 185 -9.17 10.07 -9.88
N SER A 186 -10.32 10.10 -10.55
CA SER A 186 -11.49 9.29 -10.20
C SER A 186 -11.29 7.78 -10.46
N ALA A 187 -10.27 7.40 -11.24
CA ALA A 187 -9.86 6.02 -11.44
C ALA A 187 -8.83 5.55 -10.40
N GLY A 188 -8.38 6.44 -9.50
CA GLY A 188 -7.36 6.15 -8.50
C GLY A 188 -5.93 6.18 -9.06
N ILE A 189 -5.71 6.78 -10.23
CA ILE A 189 -4.37 6.94 -10.82
C ILE A 189 -3.69 8.15 -10.16
N LEU A 190 -2.44 7.96 -9.74
CA LEU A 190 -1.61 9.03 -9.19
C LEU A 190 -1.28 10.05 -10.29
N LEU A 191 -1.71 11.30 -10.10
CA LEU A 191 -1.49 12.42 -11.01
C LEU A 191 -0.21 13.19 -10.66
N HIS A 192 0.02 13.42 -9.38
CA HIS A 192 1.10 14.27 -8.89
C HIS A 192 1.42 13.98 -7.42
N THR A 193 2.63 14.33 -7.00
CA THR A 193 3.06 14.31 -5.60
C THR A 193 3.93 15.52 -5.31
N LEU A 194 3.74 16.15 -4.15
CA LEU A 194 4.62 17.19 -3.65
C LEU A 194 4.77 17.11 -2.13
N GLU A 195 5.81 17.75 -1.61
CA GLU A 195 6.01 17.93 -0.17
C GLU A 195 5.96 19.41 0.17
N SER A 196 5.25 19.76 1.23
CA SER A 196 5.16 21.15 1.69
C SER A 196 4.90 21.21 3.20
N PRO A 197 5.60 22.10 3.92
CA PRO A 197 5.26 22.50 5.28
C PRO A 197 4.30 23.69 5.34
N LEU A 198 3.97 24.27 4.17
CA LEU A 198 3.18 25.50 4.08
C LEU A 198 1.70 25.18 3.99
N MET A 199 0.90 26.01 4.66
CA MET A 199 -0.55 25.98 4.52
C MET A 199 -1.00 26.36 3.11
N GLU A 200 -0.51 27.48 2.58
CA GLU A 200 -0.80 27.88 1.20
C GLU A 200 0.31 27.34 0.30
N ILE A 201 -0.06 26.36 -0.53
CA ILE A 201 0.86 25.65 -1.41
C ILE A 201 0.65 26.19 -2.81
N SER A 202 1.72 26.76 -3.36
CA SER A 202 1.83 27.09 -4.77
C SER A 202 2.81 26.13 -5.41
N ASP A 203 2.39 25.46 -6.48
CA ASP A 203 3.25 24.62 -7.30
C ASP A 203 3.09 25.03 -8.77
N GLY A 204 4.21 25.10 -9.51
CA GLY A 204 4.15 25.39 -10.93
C GLY A 204 3.28 24.39 -11.70
N LYS A 205 3.17 23.15 -11.21
CA LYS A 205 2.29 22.11 -11.74
C LYS A 205 0.81 22.40 -11.57
N PHE A 206 0.42 23.22 -10.60
CA PHE A 206 -0.98 23.66 -10.51
C PHE A 206 -1.38 24.57 -11.67
N SER A 207 -0.41 25.22 -12.33
CA SER A 207 -0.66 25.97 -13.56
C SER A 207 -0.77 25.09 -14.81
N ASP A 208 -0.41 23.80 -14.73
CA ASP A 208 -0.67 22.84 -15.80
C ASP A 208 -2.20 22.63 -15.83
N ILE A 209 -2.86 23.20 -16.86
CA ILE A 209 -4.31 23.16 -17.04
C ILE A 209 -4.80 21.72 -16.84
N GLY A 210 -5.50 21.49 -15.73
CA GLY A 210 -6.22 20.25 -15.47
C GLY A 210 -5.74 19.42 -14.29
N ILE A 211 -4.69 19.77 -13.52
CA ILE A 211 -4.43 19.01 -12.26
C ILE A 211 -5.62 19.12 -11.32
N GLN A 212 -6.07 20.35 -11.01
CA GLN A 212 -7.25 20.56 -10.16
C GLN A 212 -8.47 19.85 -10.75
N GLU A 213 -8.77 20.05 -12.04
CA GLU A 213 -9.96 19.51 -12.70
C GLU A 213 -9.98 17.98 -12.74
N LYS A 214 -8.81 17.33 -12.81
CA LYS A 214 -8.68 15.87 -12.81
C LYS A 214 -8.62 15.27 -11.41
N THR A 215 -8.30 16.07 -10.39
CA THR A 215 -8.11 15.58 -9.03
C THR A 215 -9.47 15.25 -8.42
N ALA A 216 -9.72 13.97 -8.19
CA ALA A 216 -10.89 13.48 -7.45
C ALA A 216 -10.56 13.23 -5.97
N SER A 217 -9.28 13.03 -5.61
CA SER A 217 -8.88 12.96 -4.21
C SER A 217 -7.45 13.44 -3.97
N ILE A 218 -7.23 13.99 -2.77
CA ILE A 218 -5.90 14.30 -2.25
C ILE A 218 -5.69 13.49 -0.98
N ILE A 219 -4.56 12.80 -0.90
CA ILE A 219 -4.07 12.14 0.30
C ILE A 219 -2.88 12.94 0.81
N ALA A 220 -3.07 13.64 1.93
CA ALA A 220 -1.99 14.26 2.67
C ALA A 220 -1.53 13.28 3.75
N SER A 221 -0.23 13.00 3.80
CA SER A 221 0.34 12.09 4.80
C SER A 221 1.61 12.63 5.42
N ARG A 222 1.80 12.32 6.70
CA ARG A 222 3.01 12.64 7.47
C ARG A 222 3.36 11.47 8.38
N PHE A 223 4.64 11.14 8.47
CA PHE A 223 5.13 10.13 9.41
C PHE A 223 5.70 10.78 10.66
N ASP A 224 5.17 10.43 11.83
CA ASP A 224 5.81 10.78 13.10
C ASP A 224 6.78 9.67 13.51
N ALA A 225 8.08 9.95 13.44
CA ALA A 225 9.13 8.98 13.75
C ALA A 225 9.25 8.67 15.25
N ASN A 226 8.80 9.56 16.14
CA ASN A 226 8.82 9.32 17.59
C ASN A 226 7.71 8.37 17.98
N LEU A 227 6.55 8.50 17.34
CA LEU A 227 5.37 7.68 17.57
C LEU A 227 5.36 6.40 16.71
N GLY A 228 6.10 6.39 15.60
CA GLY A 228 6.12 5.29 14.65
C GLY A 228 4.80 5.10 13.91
N LEU A 229 4.09 6.20 13.62
CA LEU A 229 2.72 6.19 13.10
C LEU A 229 2.52 7.24 12.01
N PHE A 230 1.68 6.93 11.03
CA PHE A 230 1.26 7.87 9.99
C PHE A 230 -0.01 8.63 10.37
N TYR A 231 0.04 9.94 10.17
CA TYR A 231 -1.11 10.81 10.09
C TYR A 231 -1.52 10.91 8.62
N VAL A 232 -2.77 10.62 8.31
CA VAL A 232 -3.30 10.70 6.94
C VAL A 232 -4.61 11.47 6.89
N VAL A 233 -4.65 12.54 6.10
CA VAL A 233 -5.88 13.26 5.79
C VAL A 233 -6.23 13.01 4.33
N ARG A 234 -7.36 12.36 4.10
CA ARG A 234 -7.91 12.10 2.76
C ARG A 234 -9.02 13.09 2.49
N THR A 235 -8.88 13.86 1.43
CA THR A 235 -9.93 14.75 0.93
C THR A 235 -10.48 14.20 -0.38
N LEU A 236 -11.79 14.06 -0.46
CA LEU A 236 -12.52 13.60 -1.63
C LEU A 236 -13.24 14.79 -2.27
N PHE A 237 -12.93 15.05 -3.54
CA PHE A 237 -13.58 16.07 -4.34
C PHE A 237 -14.66 15.42 -5.21
N ILE A 238 -15.80 16.08 -5.34
CA ILE A 238 -16.80 15.65 -6.32
C ILE A 238 -16.27 16.05 -7.70
N THR A 239 -16.12 15.06 -8.58
CA THR A 239 -15.85 15.27 -10.01
C THR A 239 -17.08 14.93 -10.83
#